data_AF-A0A355ILJ4-F1
#
_entry.id   AF-A0A355ILJ4-F1
#
_cell.length_a   1.000
_cell.length_b   1.000
_cell.length_c   1.000
_cell.angle_alpha   90.00
_cell.angle_beta   90.00
_cell.angle_gamma   90.00
#
_symmetry.space_group_name_H-M   'P 1'
#
loop_
_entity.id
_entity.type
_entity.pdbx_description
1 polymer ?
#
loop_
_entity_poly.entity_id
_entity_poly.type
_entity_poly.pdbx_seq_one_letter_code
_entity_poly.pdbx_strand_id
1 'polypeptide(L)'
;MRILHLIIMSVLLSGATVATAANPFFAKKYGNPHETLPFDKVKLEHFMPAFEKGFAQHEREIKAIAANKALPTFDNTIAALDYSGQLLHDVSAVFYTLTGSENTDELMALSTRISAMQTAHSNKISLNEPLFSRIKAVYDQRDALTLSVEQRKLLEDTYESF
;
A
#
# COMPACT_ATOMS: atom_id res chain seq x y z
N MET A 1 5.99 13.76 61.13
CA MET A 1 6.01 12.31 60.89
C MET A 1 4.85 11.98 59.94
N ARG A 2 5.15 11.58 58.69
CA ARG A 2 4.25 11.16 57.57
C ARG A 2 3.30 12.25 57.05
N ILE A 3 3.43 12.94 55.91
CA ILE A 3 3.81 12.61 54.52
C ILE A 3 3.20 11.29 54.04
N LEU A 4 2.02 11.34 53.41
CA LEU A 4 1.54 10.30 52.51
C LEU A 4 0.50 10.80 51.47
N HIS A 5 0.99 11.02 50.24
CA HIS A 5 0.39 10.69 48.94
C HIS A 5 -1.02 11.18 48.55
N LEU A 6 -1.12 12.08 47.57
CA LEU A 6 -1.66 11.76 46.22
C LEU A 6 -1.47 12.93 45.21
N ILE A 7 -0.26 13.11 44.72
CA ILE A 7 -0.01 13.64 43.38
C ILE A 7 0.90 12.61 42.73
N ILE A 8 0.50 12.00 41.62
CA ILE A 8 1.41 11.53 40.56
C ILE A 8 0.58 11.07 39.35
N MET A 9 0.89 11.74 38.25
CA MET A 9 0.97 11.28 36.86
C MET A 9 -0.28 10.75 36.18
N SER A 10 -0.90 11.52 35.29
CA SER A 10 -0.39 11.87 33.94
C SER A 10 -0.26 10.66 33.00
N VAL A 11 -1.27 10.54 32.15
CA VAL A 11 -1.20 10.15 30.72
C VAL A 11 -0.10 9.14 30.37
N LEU A 12 -0.51 7.88 30.26
CA LEU A 12 0.21 6.87 29.49
C LEU A 12 -0.67 6.42 28.33
N LEU A 13 -0.71 7.27 27.29
CA LEU A 13 -1.17 6.91 25.97
C LEU A 13 -0.24 7.55 24.93
N SER A 14 1.01 7.09 24.87
CA SER A 14 2.00 7.58 23.89
C SER A 14 2.95 6.50 23.36
N GLY A 15 2.59 5.22 23.48
CA GLY A 15 3.36 4.13 22.86
C GLY A 15 3.10 4.00 21.36
N ALA A 16 1.85 4.19 20.92
CA ALA A 16 1.44 3.99 19.53
C ALA A 16 1.84 5.14 18.58
N THR A 17 2.11 6.33 19.11
CA THR A 17 2.42 7.53 18.30
C THR A 17 3.89 7.60 17.87
N VAL A 18 4.82 7.04 18.66
CA VAL A 18 6.27 7.09 18.35
C VAL A 18 6.67 6.06 17.29
N ALA A 19 6.09 4.85 17.34
CA ALA A 19 6.36 3.79 16.35
C ALA A 19 5.96 4.20 14.92
N THR A 20 4.93 5.03 14.78
CA THR A 20 4.43 5.50 13.48
C THR A 20 5.33 6.56 12.84
N ALA A 21 6.02 7.39 13.63
CA ALA A 21 6.90 8.46 13.11
C ALA A 21 8.30 7.95 12.75
N ALA A 22 8.77 6.86 13.38
CA ALA A 22 10.10 6.28 13.16
C ALA A 22 10.10 5.04 12.25
N ASN A 23 8.96 4.69 11.63
CA ASN A 23 8.84 3.51 10.80
C ASN A 23 9.69 3.64 9.51
N PRO A 24 10.66 2.72 9.25
CA PRO A 24 11.57 2.83 8.12
C PRO A 24 10.85 2.85 6.76
N PHE A 25 9.69 2.21 6.62
CA PHE A 25 8.90 2.22 5.37
C PHE A 25 8.37 3.61 4.99
N PHE A 26 8.39 4.60 5.89
CA PHE A 26 7.85 5.94 5.63
C PHE A 26 8.92 6.96 5.24
N ALA A 27 10.19 6.56 5.19
CA ALA A 27 11.27 7.43 4.75
C ALA A 27 11.12 7.75 3.25
N LYS A 28 11.27 9.03 2.89
CA LYS A 28 11.25 9.45 1.48
C LYS A 28 12.54 9.10 0.73
N LYS A 29 13.65 8.97 1.46
CA LYS A 29 14.98 8.63 0.98
C LYS A 29 15.72 7.88 2.09
N TYR A 30 16.50 6.88 1.71
CA TYR A 30 17.32 6.06 2.58
C TYR A 30 18.79 6.49 2.57
N GLY A 31 19.25 7.13 1.49
CA GLY A 31 20.60 7.67 1.40
C GLY A 31 21.70 6.61 1.29
N ASN A 32 21.34 5.40 0.85
CA ASN A 32 22.26 4.33 0.48
C ASN A 32 22.22 4.09 -1.05
N PRO A 33 23.18 3.33 -1.63
CA PRO A 33 23.14 3.01 -3.05
C PRO A 33 21.79 2.39 -3.44
N HIS A 34 21.23 2.86 -4.55
CA HIS A 34 19.93 2.44 -5.10
C HIS A 34 18.70 2.74 -4.22
N GLU A 35 18.83 3.56 -3.17
CA GLU A 35 17.70 3.93 -2.28
C GLU A 35 16.95 2.70 -1.77
N THR A 36 17.70 1.70 -1.31
CA THR A 36 17.17 0.45 -0.77
C THR A 36 16.70 0.63 0.67
N LEU A 37 15.63 -0.07 1.05
CA LEU A 37 15.17 -0.08 2.43
C LEU A 37 16.30 -0.62 3.35
N PRO A 38 16.66 0.08 4.44
CA PRO A 38 17.63 -0.43 5.42
C PRO A 38 17.02 -1.60 6.19
N PHE A 39 17.19 -2.82 5.67
CA PHE A 39 16.61 -4.05 6.23
C PHE A 39 17.00 -4.29 7.69
N ASP A 40 18.19 -3.86 8.11
CA ASP A 40 18.68 -3.91 9.49
C ASP A 40 17.82 -3.11 10.48
N LYS A 41 17.03 -2.16 9.98
CA LYS A 41 16.12 -1.31 10.77
C LYS A 41 14.68 -1.81 10.74
N VAL A 42 14.34 -2.78 9.89
CA VAL A 42 12.99 -3.33 9.80
C VAL A 42 12.76 -4.30 10.95
N LYS A 43 11.62 -4.14 11.65
CA LYS A 43 11.23 -4.95 12.80
C LYS A 43 9.79 -5.39 12.62
N LEU A 44 9.39 -6.45 13.31
CA LEU A 44 8.04 -7.00 13.27
C LEU A 44 6.97 -5.92 13.54
N GLU A 45 7.20 -5.07 14.54
CA GLU A 45 6.31 -3.97 14.94
C GLU A 45 6.08 -2.90 13.86
N HIS A 46 6.94 -2.84 12.83
CA HIS A 46 6.81 -1.87 11.73
C HIS A 46 5.80 -2.32 10.66
N PHE A 47 5.52 -3.62 10.54
CA PHE A 47 4.71 -4.14 9.44
C PHE A 47 3.25 -3.71 9.52
N MET A 48 2.56 -3.96 10.64
CA MET A 48 1.13 -3.64 10.72
C MET A 48 0.84 -2.15 10.47
N PRO A 49 1.54 -1.19 11.11
CA PRO A 49 1.34 0.23 10.81
C PRO A 49 1.66 0.60 9.36
N ALA A 50 2.65 -0.06 8.74
CA ALA A 50 3.00 0.18 7.34
C ALA A 50 1.96 -0.37 6.36
N PHE A 51 1.41 -1.57 6.62
CA PHE A 51 0.30 -2.13 5.86
C PHE A 51 -0.96 -1.27 5.99
N GLU A 52 -1.36 -0.89 7.20
CA GLU A 52 -2.53 -0.03 7.43
C GLU A 52 -2.43 1.29 6.68
N LYS A 53 -1.26 1.95 6.73
CA LYS A 53 -1.01 3.17 5.99
C LYS A 53 -0.98 2.93 4.47
N GLY A 54 -0.37 1.83 4.04
CA GLY A 54 -0.29 1.40 2.64
C GLY A 54 -1.67 1.18 2.03
N PHE A 55 -2.53 0.41 2.69
CA PHE A 55 -3.93 0.20 2.28
C PHE A 55 -4.68 1.53 2.21
N ALA A 56 -4.62 2.35 3.26
CA ALA A 56 -5.31 3.62 3.29
C ALA A 56 -4.82 4.60 2.21
N GLN A 57 -3.53 4.59 1.90
CA GLN A 57 -2.95 5.40 0.81
C GLN A 57 -3.41 4.90 -0.56
N HIS A 58 -3.31 3.59 -0.81
CA HIS A 58 -3.72 2.99 -2.07
C HIS A 58 -5.22 3.22 -2.31
N GLU A 59 -6.09 3.06 -1.30
CA GLU A 59 -7.52 3.39 -1.42
C GLU A 59 -7.76 4.85 -1.85
N ARG A 60 -6.97 5.81 -1.35
CA ARG A 60 -7.09 7.22 -1.75
C ARG A 60 -6.65 7.45 -3.20
N GLU A 61 -5.58 6.80 -3.62
CA GLU A 61 -5.06 6.87 -4.99
C GLU A 61 -6.08 6.28 -5.98
N ILE A 62 -6.62 5.09 -5.68
CA ILE A 62 -7.68 4.44 -6.45
C ILE A 62 -8.91 5.34 -6.54
N LYS A 63 -9.34 5.93 -5.41
CA LYS A 63 -10.48 6.85 -5.40
C LYS A 63 -10.23 8.08 -6.28
N ALA A 64 -9.01 8.61 -6.27
CA ALA A 64 -8.65 9.76 -7.10
C ALA A 64 -8.70 9.41 -8.60
N ILE A 65 -8.21 8.23 -8.98
CA ILE A 65 -8.29 7.72 -10.36
C ILE A 65 -9.74 7.54 -10.77
N ALA A 66 -10.53 6.82 -9.96
CA ALA A 66 -11.93 6.53 -10.23
C ALA A 66 -12.81 7.80 -10.32
N ALA A 67 -12.51 8.83 -9.53
CA ALA A 67 -13.27 10.09 -9.49
C ALA A 67 -12.72 11.19 -10.43
N ASN A 68 -11.69 10.89 -11.22
CA ASN A 68 -11.12 11.88 -12.15
C ASN A 68 -12.17 12.28 -13.20
N LYS A 69 -12.42 13.59 -13.33
CA LYS A 69 -13.45 14.13 -14.24
C LYS A 69 -12.98 14.27 -15.69
N ALA A 70 -11.67 14.20 -15.94
CA ALA A 70 -11.14 14.18 -17.29
C ALA A 70 -11.53 12.88 -18.01
N LEU A 71 -11.65 12.97 -19.34
CA LEU A 71 -11.85 11.78 -20.19
C LEU A 71 -10.78 10.73 -19.88
N PRO A 72 -11.14 9.43 -19.77
CA PRO A 72 -10.17 8.38 -19.51
C PRO A 72 -9.11 8.31 -20.61
N THR A 73 -7.84 8.32 -20.20
CA THR A 73 -6.67 8.11 -21.05
C THR A 73 -5.81 7.01 -20.47
N PHE A 74 -4.88 6.48 -21.26
CA PHE A 74 -3.88 5.54 -20.76
C PHE A 74 -3.17 6.10 -19.51
N ASP A 75 -2.66 7.33 -19.57
CA ASP A 75 -1.88 7.93 -18.48
C ASP A 75 -2.70 8.16 -17.21
N ASN A 76 -3.92 8.72 -17.35
CA ASN A 76 -4.72 9.11 -16.19
C ASN A 76 -5.54 7.98 -15.56
N THR A 77 -5.47 6.78 -16.13
CA THR A 77 -6.23 5.61 -15.71
C THR A 77 -5.33 4.38 -15.56
N ILE A 78 -4.69 3.92 -16.64
CA ILE A 78 -3.90 2.68 -16.63
C ILE A 78 -2.53 2.92 -15.98
N ALA A 79 -1.75 3.88 -16.47
CA ALA A 79 -0.45 4.19 -15.86
C ALA A 79 -0.62 4.70 -14.43
N ALA A 80 -1.64 5.52 -14.16
CA ALA A 80 -1.95 5.97 -12.81
C ALA A 80 -2.28 4.81 -11.86
N LEU A 81 -2.96 3.77 -12.33
CA LEU A 81 -3.25 2.56 -11.55
C LEU A 81 -1.98 1.75 -11.29
N ASP A 82 -1.12 1.57 -12.29
CA ASP A 82 0.17 0.88 -12.17
C ASP A 82 1.12 1.57 -11.18
N TYR A 83 1.14 2.90 -11.15
CA TYR A 83 1.91 3.68 -10.19
C TYR A 83 1.31 3.74 -8.78
N SER A 84 0.07 3.29 -8.58
CA SER A 84 -0.60 3.36 -7.29
C SER A 84 -0.15 2.23 -6.35
N GLY A 85 -0.29 2.45 -5.05
CA GLY A 85 -0.02 1.43 -4.04
C GLY A 85 1.46 1.19 -3.75
N GLN A 86 2.38 2.09 -4.13
CA GLN A 86 3.82 1.92 -3.92
C GLN A 86 4.21 1.52 -2.49
N LEU A 87 3.69 2.22 -1.47
CA LEU A 87 3.98 1.87 -0.08
C LEU A 87 3.51 0.45 0.27
N LEU A 88 2.33 0.06 -0.24
CA LEU A 88 1.79 -1.28 -0.02
C LEU A 88 2.64 -2.34 -0.74
N HIS A 89 3.13 -2.04 -1.94
CA HIS A 89 4.07 -2.89 -2.67
C HIS A 89 5.38 -3.09 -1.88
N ASP A 90 6.00 -2.00 -1.42
CA ASP A 90 7.27 -2.02 -0.71
C ASP A 90 7.19 -2.83 0.59
N VAL A 91 6.16 -2.59 1.42
CA VAL A 91 5.98 -3.34 2.67
C VAL A 91 5.66 -4.81 2.40
N SER A 92 4.88 -5.11 1.36
CA SER A 92 4.54 -6.50 0.97
C SER A 92 5.78 -7.26 0.51
N ALA A 93 6.61 -6.65 -0.33
CA ALA A 93 7.82 -7.28 -0.86
C ALA A 93 8.76 -7.73 0.27
N VAL A 94 8.98 -6.86 1.27
CA VAL A 94 9.82 -7.20 2.43
C VAL A 94 9.15 -8.22 3.33
N PHE A 95 7.86 -8.04 3.63
CA PHE A 95 7.12 -8.94 4.50
C PHE A 95 7.12 -10.38 3.95
N TYR A 96 6.77 -10.55 2.68
CA TYR A 96 6.66 -11.88 2.09
C TYR A 96 8.02 -12.53 1.83
N THR A 97 9.07 -11.74 1.61
CA THR A 97 10.45 -12.25 1.62
C THR A 97 10.80 -12.85 2.98
N LEU A 98 10.54 -12.14 4.07
CA LEU A 98 10.83 -12.64 5.42
C LEU A 98 9.99 -13.87 5.79
N THR A 99 8.69 -13.87 5.49
CA THR A 99 7.84 -15.04 5.76
C THR A 99 8.25 -16.29 4.98
N GLY A 100 8.89 -16.11 3.81
CA GLY A 100 9.42 -17.20 2.99
C GLY A 100 10.78 -17.73 3.43
N SER A 101 11.61 -16.89 4.08
CA SER A 101 12.98 -17.25 4.47
C SER A 101 13.14 -17.59 5.96
N GLU A 102 12.47 -16.85 6.84
CA GLU A 102 12.64 -16.89 8.30
C GLU A 102 11.27 -16.85 8.98
N ASN A 103 10.50 -17.93 8.84
CA ASN A 103 9.15 -17.99 9.36
C ASN A 103 9.13 -18.21 10.89
N THR A 104 8.34 -17.40 11.60
CA THR A 104 8.12 -17.50 13.05
C THR A 104 6.63 -17.49 13.35
N ASP A 105 6.21 -18.02 14.51
CA ASP A 105 4.80 -18.03 14.91
C ASP A 105 4.18 -16.61 14.90
N GLU A 106 4.97 -15.61 15.29
CA GLU A 106 4.54 -14.20 15.28
C GLU A 106 4.34 -13.67 13.86
N LEU A 107 5.25 -13.99 12.93
CA LEU A 107 5.12 -13.64 11.51
C LEU A 107 3.94 -14.35 10.84
N MET A 108 3.70 -15.62 11.18
CA MET A 108 2.54 -16.38 10.68
C MET A 108 1.21 -15.78 11.15
N ALA A 109 1.12 -15.44 12.44
CA ALA A 109 -0.07 -14.81 13.00
C ALA A 109 -0.33 -13.44 12.36
N LEU A 110 0.72 -12.66 12.11
CA LEU A 110 0.63 -11.39 11.40
C LEU A 110 0.21 -11.59 9.94
N SER A 111 0.79 -12.57 9.24
CA SER A 111 0.48 -12.90 7.84
C SER A 111 -1.00 -13.26 7.65
N THR A 112 -1.59 -14.00 8.59
CA THR A 112 -3.01 -14.34 8.56
C THR A 112 -3.90 -13.08 8.60
N ARG A 113 -3.56 -12.12 9.47
CA ARG A 113 -4.29 -10.84 9.57
C ARG A 113 -4.14 -10.01 8.31
N ILE A 114 -2.91 -9.88 7.80
CA ILE A 114 -2.63 -9.12 6.57
C ILE A 114 -3.33 -9.73 5.37
N SER A 115 -3.35 -11.06 5.25
CA SER A 115 -4.00 -11.76 4.12
C SER A 115 -5.51 -11.45 4.08
N ALA A 116 -6.16 -11.41 5.24
CA ALA A 116 -7.57 -11.01 5.33
C ALA A 116 -7.79 -9.55 4.88
N MET A 117 -6.93 -8.63 5.33
CA MET A 117 -6.97 -7.22 4.92
C MET A 117 -6.71 -7.06 3.41
N GLN A 118 -5.74 -7.78 2.87
CA GLN A 118 -5.38 -7.76 1.45
C GLN A 118 -6.52 -8.28 0.58
N THR A 119 -7.20 -9.35 1.02
CA THR A 119 -8.38 -9.87 0.32
C THR A 119 -9.49 -8.84 0.29
N ALA A 120 -9.79 -8.21 1.44
CA ALA A 120 -10.79 -7.16 1.52
C ALA A 120 -10.43 -5.94 0.63
N HIS A 121 -9.15 -5.56 0.61
CA HIS A 121 -8.63 -4.48 -0.24
C HIS A 121 -8.74 -4.80 -1.73
N SER A 122 -8.32 -6.01 -2.14
CA SER A 122 -8.43 -6.48 -3.52
C SER A 122 -9.88 -6.48 -3.99
N ASN A 123 -10.81 -7.01 -3.19
CA ASN A 123 -12.23 -7.02 -3.53
C ASN A 123 -12.79 -5.61 -3.73
N LYS A 124 -12.38 -4.64 -2.90
CA LYS A 124 -12.80 -3.24 -3.07
C LYS A 124 -12.33 -2.64 -4.39
N ILE A 125 -11.16 -3.05 -4.90
CA ILE A 125 -10.62 -2.56 -6.17
C ILE A 125 -11.30 -3.26 -7.34
N SER A 126 -11.29 -4.60 -7.38
CA SER A 126 -11.86 -5.38 -8.49
C SER A 126 -13.36 -5.13 -8.67
N LEU A 127 -14.10 -4.85 -7.59
CA LEU A 127 -15.54 -4.54 -7.64
C LEU A 127 -15.84 -3.03 -7.77
N ASN A 128 -14.84 -2.19 -8.06
CA ASN A 128 -15.02 -0.74 -8.20
C ASN A 128 -15.55 -0.38 -9.60
N GLU A 129 -16.87 -0.32 -9.74
CA GLU A 129 -17.54 -0.02 -11.00
C GLU A 129 -17.08 1.31 -11.65
N PRO A 130 -16.95 2.44 -10.92
CA PRO A 130 -16.40 3.68 -11.50
C PRO A 130 -14.98 3.52 -12.06
N LEU A 131 -14.11 2.80 -11.37
CA LEU A 131 -12.75 2.53 -11.85
C LEU A 131 -12.78 1.66 -13.10
N PHE A 132 -13.52 0.56 -13.07
CA PHE A 132 -13.65 -0.35 -14.22
C PHE A 132 -14.22 0.37 -15.44
N SER A 133 -15.21 1.25 -15.26
CA SER A 133 -15.78 2.05 -16.35
C SER A 133 -14.72 2.91 -17.05
N ARG A 134 -13.75 3.45 -16.30
CA ARG A 134 -12.63 4.20 -16.88
C ARG A 134 -11.66 3.28 -17.63
N ILE A 135 -11.30 2.14 -17.04
CA ILE A 135 -10.41 1.15 -17.65
C ILE A 135 -11.01 0.67 -18.98
N LYS A 136 -12.29 0.28 -18.95
CA LYS A 136 -13.04 -0.16 -20.12
C LYS A 136 -13.07 0.90 -21.21
N ALA A 137 -13.31 2.17 -20.87
CA ALA A 137 -13.31 3.25 -21.86
C ALA A 137 -11.96 3.36 -22.60
N VAL A 138 -10.83 3.18 -21.90
CA VAL A 138 -9.51 3.17 -22.54
C VAL A 138 -9.30 1.90 -23.38
N TYR A 139 -9.76 0.75 -22.88
CA TYR A 139 -9.65 -0.54 -23.58
C TYR A 139 -10.47 -0.60 -24.87
N ASP A 140 -11.69 -0.07 -24.86
CA ASP A 140 -12.60 -0.07 -26.02
C ASP A 140 -12.04 0.73 -27.20
N GLN A 141 -11.22 1.74 -26.94
CA GLN A 141 -10.57 2.58 -27.96
C GLN A 141 -9.12 2.17 -28.25
N ARG A 142 -8.62 1.06 -27.69
CA ARG A 142 -7.19 0.68 -27.73
C ARG A 142 -6.59 0.59 -29.14
N ASP A 143 -7.40 0.27 -30.15
CA ASP A 143 -6.95 0.16 -31.55
C ASP A 143 -6.80 1.52 -32.24
N ALA A 144 -7.44 2.56 -31.71
CA ALA A 144 -7.28 3.94 -32.15
C ALA A 144 -6.18 4.69 -31.41
N LEU A 145 -5.67 4.15 -30.30
CA LEU A 145 -4.59 4.76 -29.52
C LEU A 145 -3.21 4.39 -30.10
N THR A 146 -2.32 5.38 -30.17
CA THR A 146 -0.90 5.15 -30.46
C THR A 146 -0.17 4.71 -29.19
N LEU A 147 -0.30 3.44 -28.82
CA LEU A 147 0.38 2.82 -27.68
C LEU A 147 1.62 2.04 -28.15
N SER A 148 2.67 2.04 -27.33
CA SER A 148 3.76 1.06 -27.45
C SER A 148 3.26 -0.37 -27.17
N VAL A 149 4.09 -1.36 -27.49
CA VAL A 149 3.75 -2.78 -27.25
C VAL A 149 3.54 -3.03 -25.76
N GLU A 150 4.39 -2.46 -24.91
CA GLU A 150 4.34 -2.58 -23.45
C GLU A 150 3.10 -1.91 -22.87
N GLN A 151 2.76 -0.70 -23.35
CA GLN A 151 1.55 -0.01 -22.91
C GLN A 151 0.28 -0.75 -23.34
N ARG A 152 0.25 -1.30 -24.56
CA ARG A 152 -0.89 -2.12 -25.01
C ARG A 152 -1.05 -3.35 -24.13
N LYS A 153 0.05 -4.05 -23.82
CA LYS A 153 0.02 -5.21 -22.96
C LYS A 153 -0.46 -4.87 -21.54
N LEU A 154 0.05 -3.79 -20.96
CA LEU A 154 -0.39 -3.32 -19.64
C LEU A 154 -1.89 -3.00 -19.62
N LEU A 155 -2.41 -2.34 -20.66
CA LEU A 155 -3.84 -2.06 -20.78
C LEU A 155 -4.68 -3.34 -20.87
N GLU A 156 -4.24 -4.32 -21.66
CA GLU A 156 -4.91 -5.62 -21.80
C GLU A 156 -4.93 -6.39 -20.48
N ASP A 157 -3.77 -6.55 -19.84
CA ASP A 157 -3.65 -7.25 -18.55
C ASP A 157 -4.45 -6.56 -17.45
N THR A 158 -4.43 -5.22 -17.43
CA THR A 158 -5.23 -4.45 -16.48
C THR A 158 -6.72 -4.71 -16.68
N TYR A 159 -7.20 -4.72 -17.93
CA TYR A 159 -8.61 -4.97 -18.23
C TYR A 159 -9.04 -6.40 -17.88
N GLU A 160 -8.22 -7.40 -18.21
CA GLU A 160 -8.51 -8.82 -17.93
C GLU A 160 -8.45 -9.18 -16.45
N SER A 161 -7.72 -8.40 -15.64
CA SER A 161 -7.61 -8.62 -14.19
C SER A 161 -8.84 -8.18 -13.38
N PHE A 162 -9.76 -7.43 -13.99
CA PHE A 162 -11.02 -6.96 -13.39
C PHE A 162 -12.18 -7.89 -13.72
#